data_AF-A0A7G1I3I6-F1
#
_entry.id   AF-A0A7G1I3I6-F1
#
_cell.length_a   1.000
_cell.length_b   1.000
_cell.length_c   1.000
_cell.angle_alpha   90.00
_cell.angle_beta   90.00
_cell.angle_gamma   90.00
#
_symmetry.space_group_name_H-M   'P 1'
#
loop_
_entity.id
_entity.type
_entity.pdbx_description
1 polymer ?
#
loop_
_entity_poly.entity_id
_entity_poly.type
_entity_poly.pdbx_seq_one_letter_code
_entity_poly.pdbx_strand_id
1 'polypeptide(L)'
;MAAAGPVGPGAGGDAGNGNLIGVGGQGGSGGWRERLADRSRRFWRRRGNSGASLRAGFAGGSGGNGGAGGLFYGDGGAGGNGGMSAQAASPGGNGGNGGNAQLIGNGGKGGTGGDGAPGGAGGTGGLLYGVPGAAG
;
A
#
# COMPACT_ATOMS: atom_id res chain seq x y z
N MET A 1 2.17 -15.00 -33.34
CA MET A 1 2.78 -13.72 -32.92
C MET A 1 1.66 -12.82 -32.43
N ALA A 2 1.39 -12.79 -31.13
CA ALA A 2 0.38 -11.89 -30.55
C ALA A 2 1.14 -10.83 -29.75
N ALA A 3 1.07 -9.58 -30.18
CA ALA A 3 1.70 -8.45 -29.51
C ALA A 3 0.92 -8.15 -28.23
N ALA A 4 1.51 -8.47 -27.07
CA ALA A 4 1.04 -7.96 -25.79
C ALA A 4 1.39 -6.46 -25.73
N GLY A 5 0.38 -5.61 -25.73
CA GLY A 5 0.53 -4.16 -25.58
C GLY A 5 1.11 -3.77 -24.20
N PRO A 6 1.59 -2.53 -24.05
CA PRO A 6 2.25 -2.07 -22.82
C PRO A 6 1.25 -2.06 -21.66
N VAL A 7 1.53 -2.86 -20.63
CA VAL A 7 0.80 -2.84 -19.35
C VAL A 7 1.17 -1.55 -18.65
N GLY A 8 0.23 -0.61 -18.59
CA GLY A 8 0.42 0.70 -17.95
C GLY A 8 0.73 0.57 -16.45
N PRO A 9 1.36 1.59 -15.85
CA PRO A 9 1.70 1.59 -14.43
C PRO A 9 0.42 1.60 -13.58
N GLY A 10 0.07 0.46 -13.00
CA GLY A 10 -1.01 0.34 -12.03
C GLY A 10 -0.64 1.07 -10.74
N ALA A 11 -1.25 2.24 -10.52
CA ALA A 11 -1.09 3.02 -9.30
C ALA A 11 -1.55 2.20 -8.09
N GLY A 12 -0.64 2.01 -7.11
CA GLY A 12 -0.95 1.39 -5.83
C GLY A 12 -2.08 2.14 -5.11
N GLY A 13 -3.13 1.41 -4.74
CA GLY A 13 -4.26 1.96 -3.99
C GLY A 13 -3.89 2.23 -2.54
N ASP A 14 -4.26 3.42 -2.04
CA ASP A 14 -4.11 3.83 -0.65
C ASP A 14 -4.88 2.88 0.29
N ALA A 15 -4.16 2.03 1.03
CA ALA A 15 -4.76 1.16 2.04
C ALA A 15 -5.02 1.94 3.34
N GLY A 16 -6.27 2.33 3.55
CA GLY A 16 -6.83 2.58 4.89
C GLY A 16 -7.28 4.02 5.20
N ASN A 17 -8.58 4.28 5.07
CA ASN A 17 -9.50 4.44 6.21
C ASN A 17 -10.93 4.65 5.68
N GLY A 18 -11.74 3.60 5.70
CA GLY A 18 -13.15 3.71 5.37
C GLY A 18 -13.86 4.60 6.40
N ASN A 19 -14.05 5.88 6.07
CA ASN A 19 -15.19 6.67 6.52
C ASN A 19 -15.98 7.04 5.26
N LEU A 20 -17.23 6.58 5.21
CA LEU A 20 -18.11 6.68 4.06
C LEU A 20 -18.27 8.15 3.64
N ILE A 21 -17.78 8.53 2.45
CA ILE A 21 -18.57 9.11 1.35
C ILE A 21 -17.75 8.85 0.08
N GLY A 22 -18.19 7.90 -0.74
CA GLY A 22 -17.60 7.70 -2.05
C GLY A 22 -17.82 8.93 -2.93
N VAL A 23 -16.74 9.51 -3.44
CA VAL A 23 -16.76 10.31 -4.67
C VAL A 23 -15.46 10.01 -5.40
N GLY A 24 -15.56 9.13 -6.41
CA GLY A 24 -14.71 9.28 -7.58
C GLY A 24 -15.04 10.62 -8.22
N GLY A 25 -14.03 11.36 -8.67
CA GLY A 25 -14.23 12.62 -9.38
C GLY A 25 -13.21 13.67 -8.97
N GLN A 26 -12.12 13.72 -9.73
CA GLN A 26 -11.38 14.96 -9.87
C GLN A 26 -12.34 15.99 -10.49
N GLY A 27 -12.68 17.06 -9.77
CA GLY A 27 -13.26 18.25 -10.39
C GLY A 27 -14.25 19.04 -9.55
N GLY A 28 -13.86 20.28 -9.20
CA GLY A 28 -14.72 21.42 -8.81
C GLY A 28 -15.45 21.26 -7.46
N SER A 29 -15.56 22.23 -6.55
CA SER A 29 -15.52 23.70 -6.64
C SER A 29 -15.37 24.26 -5.21
N GLY A 30 -14.20 24.12 -4.59
CA GLY A 30 -13.92 24.66 -3.25
C GLY A 30 -13.39 26.09 -3.33
N GLY A 31 -13.98 27.00 -2.56
CA GLY A 31 -13.59 28.40 -2.47
C GLY A 31 -12.15 28.59 -1.94
N TRP A 32 -11.71 29.85 -1.91
CA TRP A 32 -10.34 30.22 -1.50
C TRP A 32 -9.96 29.73 -0.09
N ARG A 33 -10.96 29.43 0.74
CA ARG A 33 -10.82 28.92 2.11
C ARG A 33 -10.51 27.42 2.14
N GLU A 34 -11.08 26.59 1.27
CA GLU A 34 -10.72 25.16 1.14
C GLU A 34 -9.29 24.97 0.58
N ARG A 35 -8.84 25.86 -0.32
CA ARG A 35 -7.50 25.78 -0.94
C ARG A 35 -6.33 25.89 0.04
N LEU A 36 -6.53 26.56 1.18
CA LEU A 36 -5.52 26.70 2.24
C LEU A 36 -5.39 25.41 3.06
N ALA A 37 -6.52 24.81 3.42
CA ALA A 37 -6.55 23.53 4.13
C ALA A 37 -6.06 22.36 3.25
N ASP A 38 -6.31 22.42 1.93
CA ASP A 38 -5.75 21.43 0.99
C ASP A 38 -4.25 21.58 0.79
N ARG A 39 -3.66 22.74 1.07
CA ARG A 39 -2.21 22.94 0.98
C ARG A 39 -1.49 22.26 2.15
N SER A 40 -2.04 22.31 3.36
CA SER A 40 -1.47 21.62 4.53
C SER A 40 -1.69 20.11 4.48
N ARG A 41 -2.83 19.63 3.96
CA ARG A 41 -3.11 18.20 3.78
C ARG A 41 -2.24 17.54 2.70
N ARG A 42 -1.92 18.26 1.62
CA ARG A 42 -0.99 17.77 0.56
C ARG A 42 0.44 17.60 1.04
N PHE A 43 0.89 18.41 2.00
CA PHE A 43 2.24 18.31 2.57
C PHE A 43 2.48 16.97 3.28
N TRP A 44 1.45 16.41 3.94
CA TRP A 44 1.55 15.11 4.60
C TRP A 44 1.34 13.93 3.65
N ARG A 45 0.45 14.04 2.64
CA ARG A 45 0.29 12.99 1.60
C ARG A 45 1.56 12.78 0.77
N ARG A 46 2.34 13.83 0.50
CA ARG A 46 3.57 13.73 -0.32
C ARG A 46 4.75 13.09 0.43
N ARG A 47 4.71 13.02 1.76
CA ARG A 47 5.78 12.42 2.59
C ARG A 47 5.55 10.92 2.85
N GLY A 48 4.34 10.42 2.61
CA GLY A 48 3.96 9.01 2.83
C GLY A 48 4.05 8.09 1.61
N ASN A 49 4.33 8.63 0.41
CA ASN A 49 4.54 7.83 -0.80
C ASN A 49 5.92 8.08 -1.40
N SER A 50 6.96 7.66 -0.68
CA SER A 50 8.36 7.76 -1.11
C SER A 50 8.81 6.55 -1.95
N GLY A 51 7.88 5.69 -2.39
CA GLY A 51 8.19 4.44 -3.11
C GLY A 51 8.90 4.62 -4.45
N ALA A 52 8.96 5.85 -4.98
CA ALA A 52 9.69 6.18 -6.20
C ALA A 52 10.64 7.36 -5.97
N SER A 53 11.65 7.19 -5.11
CA SER A 53 12.77 8.13 -5.14
C SER A 53 13.55 7.93 -6.45
N LEU A 54 13.77 9.01 -7.19
CA LEU A 54 14.46 9.09 -8.49
C LEU A 54 15.94 8.59 -8.48
N ARG A 55 16.34 7.87 -7.43
CA ARG A 55 17.66 7.31 -7.18
C ARG A 55 17.69 5.78 -7.26
N ALA A 56 16.55 5.11 -7.40
CA ALA A 56 16.49 3.68 -7.69
C ALA A 56 16.68 3.48 -9.21
N GLY A 57 17.93 3.33 -9.64
CA GLY A 57 18.22 2.88 -11.00
C GLY A 57 17.63 1.47 -11.19
N PHE A 58 16.51 1.38 -11.91
CA PHE A 58 15.92 0.18 -12.51
C PHE A 58 15.44 -0.97 -11.58
N ALA A 59 15.82 -1.01 -10.31
CA ALA A 59 15.29 -1.96 -9.34
C ALA A 59 13.87 -1.56 -8.87
N GLY A 60 13.01 -2.56 -8.66
CA GLY A 60 11.68 -2.33 -8.14
C GLY A 60 11.70 -1.86 -6.68
N GLY A 61 10.88 -0.88 -6.32
CA GLY A 61 10.80 -0.39 -4.94
C GLY A 61 10.08 -1.39 -4.03
N SER A 62 10.52 -1.57 -2.78
CA SER A 62 9.83 -2.45 -1.82
C SER A 62 8.41 -1.96 -1.52
N GLY A 63 7.49 -2.90 -1.30
CA GLY A 63 6.14 -2.63 -0.85
C GLY A 63 6.12 -2.08 0.58
N GLY A 64 5.15 -1.20 0.86
CA GLY A 64 4.96 -0.65 2.21
C GLY A 64 4.33 -1.67 3.16
N ASN A 65 4.72 -1.65 4.44
CA ASN A 65 4.05 -2.48 5.45
C ASN A 65 2.60 -2.01 5.68
N GLY A 66 1.71 -2.96 5.94
CA GLY A 66 0.34 -2.72 6.32
C GLY A 66 0.24 -2.07 7.70
N GLY A 67 -0.75 -1.18 7.86
CA GLY A 67 -1.00 -0.50 9.14
C GLY A 67 -1.54 -1.45 10.21
N ALA A 68 -1.25 -1.17 11.49
CA ALA A 68 -1.86 -1.90 12.59
C ALA A 68 -3.39 -1.65 12.66
N GLY A 69 -4.12 -2.65 13.10
CA GLY A 69 -5.55 -2.53 13.42
C GLY A 69 -5.79 -1.62 14.63
N GLY A 70 -7.05 -1.23 14.84
CA GLY A 70 -7.45 -0.43 16.00
C GLY A 70 -7.24 -1.18 17.32
N LEU A 71 -7.08 -0.42 18.42
CA LEU A 71 -6.71 -0.98 19.73
C LEU A 71 -7.73 -2.00 20.26
N PHE A 72 -9.02 -1.68 20.18
CA PHE A 72 -10.09 -2.57 20.68
C PHE A 72 -10.69 -3.44 19.58
N TYR A 73 -10.89 -2.88 18.40
CA TYR A 73 -11.36 -3.58 17.23
C TYR A 73 -10.70 -3.02 15.98
N GLY A 74 -10.39 -3.90 15.03
CA GLY A 74 -9.90 -3.54 13.72
C GLY A 74 -8.91 -4.57 13.20
N ASP A 75 -9.08 -4.91 11.92
CA ASP A 75 -8.14 -5.75 11.21
C ASP A 75 -6.84 -4.99 10.91
N GLY A 76 -5.74 -5.72 10.81
CA GLY A 76 -4.52 -5.20 10.26
C GLY A 76 -4.63 -4.93 8.76
N GLY A 77 -3.99 -3.85 8.29
CA GLY A 77 -3.96 -3.49 6.87
C GLY A 77 -3.11 -4.46 6.05
N ALA A 78 -3.43 -4.65 4.78
CA ALA A 78 -2.58 -5.44 3.88
C ALA A 78 -1.24 -4.74 3.62
N GLY A 79 -0.18 -5.53 3.46
CA GLY A 79 1.10 -5.06 2.95
C GLY A 79 0.99 -4.72 1.46
N GLY A 80 1.72 -3.71 1.03
CA GLY A 80 1.84 -3.32 -0.37
C GLY A 80 2.72 -4.28 -1.14
N ASN A 81 2.46 -4.45 -2.43
CA ASN A 81 3.29 -5.27 -3.29
C ASN A 81 4.65 -4.60 -3.55
N GLY A 82 5.68 -5.42 -3.73
CA GLY A 82 6.95 -4.98 -4.26
C GLY A 82 6.83 -4.57 -5.73
N GLY A 83 7.53 -3.51 -6.12
CA GLY A 83 7.59 -3.03 -7.49
C GLY A 83 8.34 -4.02 -8.39
N MET A 84 7.97 -4.06 -9.66
CA MET A 84 8.72 -4.81 -10.68
C MET A 84 10.04 -4.11 -11.00
N SER A 85 11.04 -4.87 -11.43
CA SER A 85 12.28 -4.32 -11.98
C SER A 85 12.09 -3.91 -13.44
N ALA A 86 12.71 -2.81 -13.86
CA ALA A 86 12.76 -2.41 -15.27
C ALA A 86 13.94 -3.06 -16.03
N GLN A 87 14.83 -3.77 -15.31
CA GLN A 87 15.98 -4.49 -15.87
C GLN A 87 15.90 -5.97 -15.51
N ALA A 88 15.95 -6.82 -16.53
CA ALA A 88 15.81 -8.28 -16.39
C ALA A 88 16.85 -8.94 -15.45
N ALA A 89 17.99 -8.28 -15.21
CA ALA A 89 19.06 -8.78 -14.33
C ALA A 89 18.98 -8.25 -12.90
N SER A 90 18.02 -7.37 -12.58
CA SER A 90 17.85 -6.81 -11.23
C SER A 90 16.57 -7.36 -10.61
N PRO A 91 16.60 -7.83 -9.35
CA PRO A 91 15.37 -8.24 -8.70
C PRO A 91 14.41 -7.04 -8.53
N GLY A 92 13.11 -7.36 -8.48
CA GLY A 92 12.06 -6.44 -8.04
C GLY A 92 12.18 -6.10 -6.55
N GLY A 93 11.24 -5.31 -6.06
CA GLY A 93 11.13 -4.98 -4.65
C GLY A 93 10.51 -6.12 -3.85
N ASN A 94 10.84 -6.24 -2.57
CA ASN A 94 10.16 -7.17 -1.68
C ASN A 94 8.72 -6.73 -1.44
N GLY A 95 7.83 -7.68 -1.18
CA GLY A 95 6.49 -7.37 -0.67
C GLY A 95 6.54 -6.81 0.75
N GLY A 96 5.63 -5.90 1.08
CA GLY A 96 5.47 -5.37 2.43
C GLY A 96 4.75 -6.36 3.34
N ASN A 97 5.08 -6.36 4.63
CA ASN A 97 4.39 -7.22 5.59
C ASN A 97 2.97 -6.73 5.83
N GLY A 98 2.02 -7.64 6.09
CA GLY A 98 0.70 -7.30 6.59
C GLY A 98 0.75 -6.73 8.01
N GLY A 99 -0.21 -5.87 8.33
CA GLY A 99 -0.35 -5.27 9.65
C GLY A 99 -1.00 -6.20 10.65
N ASN A 100 -0.71 -6.01 11.92
CA ASN A 100 -1.28 -6.81 13.01
C ASN A 100 -2.58 -6.20 13.52
N ALA A 101 -3.58 -7.05 13.79
CA ALA A 101 -4.68 -6.66 14.68
C ALA A 101 -4.21 -6.64 16.14
N GLN A 102 -4.90 -5.88 17.00
CA GLN A 102 -4.52 -5.75 18.42
C GLN A 102 -5.34 -6.69 19.30
N LEU A 103 -6.61 -6.36 19.56
CA LEU A 103 -7.45 -7.13 20.49
C LEU A 103 -8.46 -8.01 19.77
N ILE A 104 -9.30 -7.40 18.91
CA ILE A 104 -10.22 -8.12 18.03
C ILE A 104 -9.99 -7.67 16.59
N GLY A 105 -9.75 -8.63 15.70
CA GLY A 105 -9.54 -8.39 14.27
C GLY A 105 -8.58 -9.41 13.67
N ASN A 106 -8.62 -9.54 12.35
CA ASN A 106 -7.72 -10.41 11.59
C ASN A 106 -6.43 -9.68 11.24
N GLY A 107 -5.35 -10.42 11.08
CA GLY A 107 -4.12 -9.89 10.53
C GLY A 107 -4.27 -9.53 9.04
N GLY A 108 -3.55 -8.51 8.61
CA GLY A 108 -3.48 -8.13 7.20
C GLY A 108 -2.66 -9.13 6.38
N LYS A 109 -3.01 -9.31 5.12
CA LYS A 109 -2.18 -10.14 4.20
C LYS A 109 -0.86 -9.44 3.89
N GLY A 110 0.21 -10.21 3.72
CA GLY A 110 1.45 -9.71 3.14
C GLY A 110 1.26 -9.35 1.66
N GLY A 111 2.03 -8.38 1.18
CA GLY A 111 2.08 -8.03 -0.23
C GLY A 111 2.97 -8.99 -1.01
N THR A 112 2.72 -9.16 -2.30
CA THR A 112 3.55 -10.03 -3.16
C THR A 112 4.91 -9.37 -3.42
N GLY A 113 5.95 -10.17 -3.63
CA GLY A 113 7.24 -9.67 -4.14
C GLY A 113 7.17 -9.28 -5.63
N GLY A 114 8.05 -8.38 -6.06
CA GLY A 114 8.36 -8.16 -7.46
C GLY A 114 9.24 -9.28 -8.04
N ASP A 115 9.67 -9.16 -9.30
CA ASP A 115 10.40 -10.23 -10.00
C ASP A 115 11.58 -10.82 -9.20
N GLY A 116 11.49 -12.10 -8.88
CA GLY A 116 12.52 -12.83 -8.12
C GLY A 116 12.70 -12.37 -6.66
N ALA A 117 11.87 -11.45 -6.17
CA ALA A 117 11.90 -10.95 -4.80
C ALA A 117 10.86 -11.68 -3.93
N PRO A 118 11.14 -11.88 -2.64
CA PRO A 118 10.18 -12.48 -1.71
C PRO A 118 8.96 -11.58 -1.47
N GLY A 119 7.81 -12.20 -1.20
CA GLY A 119 6.66 -11.50 -0.64
C GLY A 119 6.81 -11.19 0.84
N GLY A 120 5.86 -10.40 1.35
CA GLY A 120 5.79 -10.02 2.75
C GLY A 120 5.09 -11.08 3.60
N ALA A 121 5.44 -11.14 4.89
CA ALA A 121 4.72 -11.94 5.86
C ALA A 121 3.30 -11.41 6.06
N GLY A 122 2.35 -12.28 6.41
CA GLY A 122 1.06 -11.84 6.92
C GLY A 122 1.17 -11.30 8.34
N GLY A 123 0.24 -10.41 8.72
CA GLY A 123 0.14 -9.90 10.08
C GLY A 123 -0.57 -10.87 11.02
N THR A 124 -0.42 -10.66 12.32
CA THR A 124 -1.08 -11.47 13.35
C THR A 124 -2.55 -11.09 13.52
N GLY A 125 -3.40 -12.07 13.84
CA GLY A 125 -4.75 -11.82 14.34
C GLY A 125 -4.74 -11.20 15.74
N GLY A 126 -5.90 -10.72 16.18
CA GLY A 126 -6.09 -10.09 17.48
C GLY A 126 -5.97 -11.10 18.61
N LEU A 127 -5.51 -10.61 19.77
CA LEU A 127 -5.24 -11.44 20.95
C LEU A 127 -6.46 -12.22 21.46
N LEU A 128 -7.65 -11.62 21.37
CA LEU A 128 -8.89 -12.23 21.87
C LEU A 128 -9.66 -12.94 20.77
N TYR A 129 -9.67 -12.37 19.56
CA TYR A 129 -10.33 -12.99 18.42
C TYR A 129 -9.79 -12.47 17.09
N GLY A 130 -9.51 -13.40 16.18
CA GLY A 130 -9.15 -13.16 14.79
C GLY A 130 -8.10 -14.13 14.28
N VAL A 131 -7.98 -14.22 12.96
CA VAL A 131 -7.01 -15.11 12.30
C VAL A 131 -5.82 -14.33 11.75
N PRO A 132 -4.61 -14.93 11.71
CA PRO A 132 -3.48 -14.35 11.01
C PRO A 132 -3.74 -14.13 9.52
N GLY A 133 -3.10 -13.11 8.96
CA GLY A 133 -3.09 -12.87 7.52
C GLY A 133 -2.19 -13.87 6.80
N ALA A 134 -2.51 -14.13 5.52
CA ALA A 134 -1.67 -14.94 4.66
C ALA A 134 -0.40 -14.17 4.24
N ALA A 135 0.69 -14.90 4.00
CA ALA A 135 1.88 -14.35 3.33
C ALA A 135 1.60 -14.04 1.85
N GLY A 136 2.41 -13.16 1.27
CA GLY A 136 2.34 -12.74 -0.13
C GLY A 136 3.36 -13.42 -1.04
#